data_AF-A0AAD7R6H0-F1
#
_entry.id   AF-A0AAD7R6H0-F1
#
_cell.length_a   1.000
_cell.length_b   1.000
_cell.length_c   1.000
_cell.angle_alpha   90.00
_cell.angle_beta   90.00
_cell.angle_gamma   90.00
#
_symmetry.space_group_name_H-M   'P 1'
#
loop_
_entity.id
_entity.type
_entity.pdbx_description
1 polymer ?
#
loop_
_entity_poly.entity_id
_entity_poly.type
_entity_poly.pdbx_seq_one_letter_code
_entity_poly.pdbx_strand_id
1 'polypeptide(L)'
;MSDDGGQPSVSSMFAGRQCDARRSEEITQRVCSMIKKDMVPISVVDSQGFQGLLGYLKPSYKIPSRGTITSRIEAHFQQKTGQLKTQLATAKSGSDNRQLDSAHN
;
A
#
# COMPACT_ATOMS: atom_id res chain seq x y z
N MET A 1 10.17 27.71 46.59
CA MET A 1 10.21 26.52 45.72
C MET A 1 9.04 26.63 44.78
N SER A 2 9.36 26.82 43.51
CA SER A 2 8.45 27.14 42.42
C SER A 2 7.76 25.87 41.92
N ASP A 3 6.45 25.92 41.72
CA ASP A 3 5.74 24.93 40.90
C ASP A 3 4.76 25.70 39.99
N ASP A 4 5.29 26.14 38.84
CA ASP A 4 4.51 26.74 37.76
C ASP A 4 4.00 25.60 36.87
N GLY A 5 2.84 25.06 37.27
CA GLY A 5 2.11 24.04 36.50
C GLY A 5 1.48 24.67 35.26
N GLY A 6 2.30 24.88 34.22
CA GLY A 6 1.85 25.38 32.92
C GLY A 6 0.71 24.53 32.34
N GLN A 7 -0.41 25.19 32.02
CA GLN A 7 -1.61 24.55 31.47
C GLN A 7 -1.30 23.81 30.15
N PRO A 8 -1.71 22.53 30.00
CA PRO A 8 -1.51 21.81 28.76
C PRO A 8 -2.30 22.48 27.62
N SER A 9 -1.62 22.77 26.52
CA SER A 9 -2.22 23.34 25.31
C SER A 9 -3.19 22.35 24.65
N VAL A 10 -4.30 22.84 24.10
CA VAL A 10 -5.24 22.04 23.30
C VAL A 10 -4.53 21.27 22.17
N SER A 11 -3.42 21.79 21.65
CA SER A 11 -2.60 21.11 20.65
C SER A 11 -2.02 19.77 21.14
N SER A 12 -1.66 19.65 22.43
CA SER A 12 -1.13 18.40 22.98
C SER A 12 -2.21 17.33 23.16
N MET A 13 -3.48 17.73 23.38
CA MET A 13 -4.62 16.80 23.41
C MET A 13 -4.89 16.16 22.04
N PHE A 14 -4.56 16.84 20.94
CA PHE A 14 -4.71 16.32 19.58
C PHE A 14 -3.47 15.59 19.05
N ALA A 15 -2.30 15.75 19.69
CA ALA A 15 -1.05 15.11 19.25
C ALA A 15 -1.13 13.57 19.32
N GLY A 16 -1.76 13.01 20.36
CA GLY A 16 -1.99 11.56 20.49
C GLY A 16 -3.04 10.99 19.52
N ARG A 17 -3.72 11.85 18.73
CA ARG A 17 -4.72 11.45 17.75
C ARG A 17 -4.20 11.44 16.31
N GLN A 18 -2.98 11.88 16.02
CA GLN A 18 -2.50 11.84 14.63
C GLN A 18 -2.36 10.39 14.15
N CYS A 19 -2.80 10.10 12.92
CA CYS A 19 -2.47 8.84 12.29
C CYS A 19 -1.02 8.94 11.83
N ASP A 20 -0.10 8.24 12.50
CA ASP A 20 1.31 8.21 12.10
C ASP A 20 1.43 7.91 10.60
N ALA A 21 2.34 8.59 9.91
CA ALA A 21 2.49 8.49 8.46
C ALA A 21 2.63 7.03 7.99
N ARG A 22 3.38 6.23 8.77
CA ARG A 22 3.52 4.79 8.56
C ARG A 22 2.18 4.06 8.60
N ARG A 23 1.35 4.34 9.60
CA ARG A 23 0.05 3.67 9.74
C ARG A 23 -0.93 4.09 8.64
N SER A 24 -0.90 5.36 8.24
CA SER A 24 -1.67 5.86 7.10
C SER A 24 -1.27 5.17 5.80
N GLU A 25 0.02 4.96 5.59
CA GLU A 25 0.55 4.22 4.45
C GLU A 25 0.12 2.74 4.48
N GLU A 26 0.21 2.08 5.64
CA GLU A 26 -0.26 0.70 5.80
C GLU A 26 -1.76 0.57 5.49
N ILE A 27 -2.61 1.48 5.99
CA ILE A 27 -4.04 1.51 5.67
C ILE A 27 -4.23 1.68 4.15
N THR A 28 -3.54 2.63 3.52
CA THR A 28 -3.62 2.86 2.07
C THR A 28 -3.28 1.59 1.28
N GLN A 29 -2.23 0.87 1.66
CA GLN A 29 -1.83 -0.38 1.02
C GLN A 29 -2.89 -1.49 1.17
N ARG A 30 -3.55 -1.55 2.34
CA ARG A 30 -4.66 -2.48 2.57
C ARG A 30 -5.86 -2.14 1.69
N VAL A 31 -6.21 -0.86 1.56
CA VAL A 31 -7.27 -0.41 0.63
C VAL A 31 -6.93 -0.78 -0.81
N CYS A 32 -5.71 -0.50 -1.29
CA CYS A 32 -5.27 -0.92 -2.62
C CYS A 32 -5.34 -2.45 -2.80
N SER A 33 -5.02 -3.22 -1.75
CA SER A 33 -5.10 -4.69 -1.81
C SER A 33 -6.53 -5.19 -1.88
N MET A 34 -7.44 -4.61 -1.09
CA MET A 34 -8.88 -4.91 -1.13
C MET A 34 -9.42 -4.67 -2.55
N ILE A 35 -9.15 -3.51 -3.14
CA ILE A 35 -9.57 -3.17 -4.51
C ILE A 35 -9.09 -4.21 -5.53
N LYS A 36 -7.80 -4.59 -5.48
CA LYS A 36 -7.23 -5.58 -6.40
C LYS A 36 -7.73 -7.00 -6.19
N LYS A 37 -7.92 -7.42 -4.94
CA LYS A 37 -8.28 -8.80 -4.59
C LYS A 37 -9.76 -9.07 -4.76
N ASP A 38 -10.58 -8.12 -4.32
CA ASP A 38 -12.03 -8.26 -4.28
C ASP A 38 -12.67 -7.69 -5.56
N MET A 39 -11.85 -7.20 -6.50
CA MET A 39 -12.25 -6.68 -7.81
C MET A 39 -13.34 -5.60 -7.73
N VAL A 40 -13.34 -4.82 -6.65
CA VAL A 40 -14.27 -3.70 -6.47
C VAL A 40 -13.79 -2.48 -7.26
N PRO A 41 -14.71 -1.59 -7.68
CA PRO A 41 -14.31 -0.41 -8.45
C PRO A 41 -13.47 0.55 -7.60
N ILE A 42 -12.50 1.22 -8.23
CA ILE A 42 -11.65 2.24 -7.57
C ILE A 42 -12.51 3.38 -6.98
N SER A 43 -13.70 3.62 -7.53
CA SER A 43 -14.67 4.59 -7.00
C SER A 43 -15.14 4.31 -5.58
N VAL A 44 -14.87 3.12 -5.02
CA VAL A 44 -15.23 2.77 -3.64
C VAL A 44 -14.67 3.76 -2.61
N VAL A 45 -13.51 4.36 -2.87
CA VAL A 45 -12.87 5.32 -1.94
C VAL A 45 -13.63 6.65 -1.83
N ASP A 46 -14.50 6.95 -2.80
CA ASP A 46 -15.39 8.11 -2.79
C ASP A 46 -16.78 7.77 -2.24
N SER A 47 -17.06 6.49 -1.98
CA SER A 47 -18.38 6.08 -1.51
C SER A 47 -18.61 6.47 -0.05
N GLN A 48 -19.76 7.08 0.24
CA GLN A 48 -20.08 7.57 1.58
C GLN A 48 -20.04 6.46 2.64
N GLY A 49 -20.52 5.26 2.30
CA GLY A 49 -20.48 4.11 3.22
C GLY A 49 -19.06 3.69 3.58
N PHE A 50 -18.15 3.62 2.60
CA PHE A 50 -16.75 3.29 2.84
C PHE A 50 -16.04 4.38 3.65
N GLN A 51 -16.25 5.65 3.29
CA GLN A 51 -15.67 6.77 4.02
C GLN A 51 -16.19 6.85 5.46
N GLY A 52 -17.48 6.58 5.68
CA GLY A 52 -18.09 6.51 7.00
C GLY A 52 -17.51 5.38 7.85
N LEU A 53 -17.38 4.18 7.28
CA LEU A 53 -16.76 3.04 7.96
C LEU A 53 -15.31 3.35 8.33
N LEU A 54 -14.52 3.86 7.39
CA LEU A 54 -13.10 4.11 7.63
C LEU A 54 -12.88 5.31 8.56
N GLY A 55 -13.75 6.31 8.50
CA GLY A 55 -13.78 7.42 9.45
C GLY A 55 -14.15 6.99 10.86
N TYR A 56 -15.05 6.02 11.03
CA TYR A 56 -15.34 5.42 12.34
C TYR A 56 -14.15 4.62 12.88
N LEU A 57 -13.55 3.76 12.05
CA LEU A 57 -12.42 2.91 12.45
C LEU A 57 -11.13 3.69 12.68
N LYS A 58 -10.85 4.71 11.86
CA LYS A 58 -9.68 5.58 11.98
C LYS A 58 -10.02 7.03 11.62
N PRO A 59 -10.55 7.82 12.56
CA PRO A 59 -11.01 9.20 12.31
C PRO A 59 -9.93 10.13 11.76
N SER A 60 -8.68 9.90 12.14
CA SER A 60 -7.54 10.75 11.75
C SER A 60 -6.88 10.34 10.45
N TYR A 61 -7.35 9.29 9.78
CA TYR A 61 -6.83 8.85 8.49
C TYR A 61 -7.50 9.65 7.37
N LYS A 62 -6.69 10.27 6.52
CA LYS A 62 -7.17 10.94 5.31
C LYS A 62 -7.14 9.96 4.15
N ILE A 63 -8.30 9.68 3.60
CA ILE A 63 -8.46 8.77 2.46
C ILE A 63 -7.82 9.43 1.23
N PRO A 64 -6.85 8.77 0.56
CA PRO A 64 -6.26 9.30 -0.66
C PRO A 64 -7.29 9.42 -1.79
N SER A 65 -7.06 10.36 -2.70
CA SER A 65 -7.89 10.50 -3.88
C SER A 65 -7.87 9.24 -4.76
N ARG A 66 -8.94 9.03 -5.54
CA ARG A 66 -8.97 7.99 -6.57
C ARG A 66 -7.76 8.00 -7.49
N GLY A 67 -7.27 9.17 -7.89
CA GLY A 67 -6.09 9.29 -8.74
C GLY A 67 -4.85 8.69 -8.07
N THR A 68 -4.64 9.02 -6.79
CA THR A 68 -3.55 8.46 -5.98
C THR A 68 -3.66 6.94 -5.84
N ILE A 69 -4.87 6.41 -5.61
CA ILE A 69 -5.12 4.98 -5.52
C ILE A 69 -4.84 4.29 -6.86
N THR A 70 -5.27 4.90 -7.97
CA THR A 70 -5.06 4.39 -9.34
C THR A 70 -3.56 4.27 -9.63
N SER A 71 -2.81 5.36 -9.45
CA SER A 71 -1.35 5.37 -9.69
C SER A 71 -0.60 4.33 -8.84
N ARG A 72 -1.03 4.11 -7.60
CA ARG A 72 -0.44 3.07 -6.72
C ARG A 72 -0.74 1.65 -7.23
N ILE A 73 -1.96 1.41 -7.71
CA ILE A 73 -2.34 0.12 -8.28
C ILE A 73 -1.55 -0.15 -9.56
N GLU A 74 -1.44 0.84 -10.45
CA GLU A 74 -0.67 0.77 -11.70
C GLU A 74 0.82 0.52 -11.43
N ALA A 75 1.44 1.25 -10.50
CA ALA A 75 2.84 1.05 -10.11
C ALA A 75 3.07 -0.39 -9.61
N HIS A 76 2.17 -0.92 -8.79
CA HIS A 76 2.25 -2.30 -8.32
C HIS A 76 2.07 -3.32 -9.46
N PHE A 77 1.21 -3.04 -10.43
CA PHE A 77 1.03 -3.88 -11.62
C PHE A 77 2.30 -3.90 -12.49
N GLN A 78 2.89 -2.73 -12.76
CA GLN A 78 4.12 -2.61 -13.52
C GLN A 78 5.27 -3.35 -12.84
N GLN A 79 5.42 -3.19 -11.52
CA GLN A 79 6.41 -3.91 -10.72
C GLN A 79 6.25 -5.43 -10.83
N LYS A 80 5.03 -5.94 -10.63
CA LYS A 80 4.75 -7.38 -10.70
C LYS A 80 4.94 -7.94 -12.09
N THR A 81 4.52 -7.21 -13.12
CA THR A 81 4.73 -7.59 -14.52
C THR A 81 6.21 -7.64 -14.86
N GLY A 82 7.00 -6.65 -14.41
CA GLY A 82 8.44 -6.64 -14.58
C GLY A 82 9.11 -7.86 -13.93
N GLN A 83 8.75 -8.16 -12.68
CA GLN A 83 9.24 -9.35 -11.96
C GLN A 83 8.93 -10.65 -12.71
N LEU A 84 7.69 -10.81 -13.18
CA LEU A 84 7.27 -11.99 -13.93
C LEU A 84 8.01 -12.13 -15.27
N LYS A 85 8.20 -11.03 -16.00
CA LYS A 85 8.97 -11.03 -17.25
C LYS A 85 10.41 -11.47 -17.03
N THR A 86 11.06 -10.97 -15.98
CA THR A 86 12.42 -11.38 -15.62
C THR A 86 12.47 -12.86 -15.25
N GLN A 87 11.55 -13.34 -14.42
CA GLN A 87 11.47 -14.76 -14.04
C GLN A 87 11.27 -15.67 -15.26
N LEU A 88 10.40 -15.26 -16.20
CA LEU A 88 10.16 -16.01 -17.42
C LEU A 88 11.37 -16.02 -18.37
N ALA A 89 12.13 -14.92 -18.45
CA ALA A 89 13.37 -14.86 -19.21
C ALA A 89 14.43 -15.80 -18.63
N THR A 90 14.63 -15.78 -17.32
CA THR A 90 15.58 -16.67 -16.63
C THR A 90 15.20 -18.14 -16.78
N ALA A 91 13.92 -18.49 -16.64
CA ALA A 91 13.44 -19.87 -16.79
C ALA A 91 13.66 -20.42 -18.22
N LYS A 92 13.49 -19.57 -19.25
CA LYS A 92 13.79 -19.94 -20.63
C LYS A 92 15.29 -20.19 -20.84
N SER A 93 16.15 -19.29 -20.37
CA SER A 93 17.62 -19.46 -20.49
C SER A 93 18.16 -20.65 -19.71
N GLY A 94 17.53 -21.06 -18.60
CA GLY A 94 17.90 -22.28 -17.86
C GLY A 94 17.52 -23.60 -18.55
N SER A 95 16.70 -23.55 -19.61
CA SER A 95 16.28 -24.73 -20.37
C SER A 95 17.18 -25.00 -21.59
N ASP A 96 17.93 -24.02 -22.07
CA ASP A 96 18.82 -24.15 -23.25
C ASP A 96 20.22 -24.71 -22.93
N ASN A 97 20.62 -24.80 -21.65
CA ASN A 97 21.99 -25.22 -21.27
C ASN A 97 22.12 -26.70 -20.86
N ARG A 98 21.20 -27.59 -21.28
CA ARG A 98 21.19 -29.03 -20.94
C ARG A 98 21.47 -29.98 -22.13
N GLN A 99 22.06 -29.48 -23.22
CA GLN A 99 22.27 -30.28 -24.45
C GLN A 99 23.74 -30.36 -24.93
N LEU A 100 24.76 -30.03 -24.11
CA LEU A 100 26.16 -30.02 -24.60
C LEU A 100 27.15 -31.00 -23.93
N ASP A 101 26.71 -31.87 -23.00
CA ASP A 101 27.63 -32.83 -22.33
C ASP A 101 27.52 -34.29 -22.84
N SER A 102 27.01 -34.55 -24.05
CA SER A 102 26.92 -35.93 -24.59
C SER A 102 27.84 -36.23 -25.79
N ALA A 103 28.93 -35.51 -25.97
CA ALA A 103 29.96 -35.90 -26.92
C ALA A 103 31.34 -35.62 -26.32
N HIS A 104 31.95 -36.62 -25.68
CA HIS A 104 33.29 -37.12 -25.98
C HIS A 104 33.74 -38.13 -24.91
N ASN A 105 34.15 -39.29 -25.44
CA ASN A 105 34.93 -40.38 -24.84
C ASN A 105 34.20 -41.43 -24.00
#